data_AF-A0A1F7Y0Y9-F1
#
_entry.id   AF-A0A1F7Y0Y9-F1
#
_cell.length_a   1.000
_cell.length_b   1.000
_cell.length_c   1.000
_cell.angle_alpha   90.00
_cell.angle_beta   90.00
_cell.angle_gamma   90.00
#
_symmetry.space_group_name_H-M   'P 1'
#
loop_
_entity.id
_entity.type
_entity.pdbx_description
1 polymer ?
#
loop_
_entity_poly.entity_id
_entity_poly.type
_entity_poly.pdbx_seq_one_letter_code
_entity_poly.pdbx_strand_id
1 'polypeptide(L)'
;MSDTPATQVKITLPNELYMHLKSKAEKLGLNMASYIKNLVINDVKGVDIPFFKMSEVREKIALKAIKDYKSGKTRVLKDIDDYLANL
;
A
#
# COMPACT_ATOMS: atom_id res chain seq x y z
N MET A 1 -20.67 0.15 -2.90
CA MET A 1 -20.40 0.47 -1.50
C MET A 1 -19.07 -0.16 -1.15
N SER A 2 -18.10 0.64 -0.71
CA SER A 2 -16.75 0.14 -0.41
C SER A 2 -16.77 -0.55 0.94
N ASP A 3 -16.76 -1.88 0.94
CA ASP A 3 -16.71 -2.67 2.17
C ASP A 3 -15.35 -2.45 2.83
N THR A 4 -15.32 -1.69 3.93
CA THR A 4 -14.09 -1.48 4.70
C THR A 4 -14.10 -2.50 5.82
N PRO A 5 -13.27 -3.56 5.78
CA PRO A 5 -13.26 -4.57 6.82
C PRO A 5 -12.87 -3.92 8.15
N ALA A 6 -13.71 -4.09 9.17
CA ALA A 6 -13.50 -3.57 10.51
C ALA A 6 -13.34 -4.73 11.50
N THR A 7 -12.26 -4.69 12.29
CA THR A 7 -11.98 -5.69 13.33
C THR A 7 -11.83 -5.00 14.69
N GLN A 8 -12.52 -5.52 15.71
CA GLN A 8 -12.37 -5.06 17.09
C GLN A 8 -11.23 -5.80 17.79
N VAL A 9 -10.36 -5.06 18.47
CA VAL A 9 -9.20 -5.63 19.19
C VAL A 9 -9.36 -5.35 20.69
N LYS A 10 -9.30 -6.40 21.51
CA LYS A 10 -9.24 -6.31 22.97
C LYS A 10 -7.86 -6.78 23.43
N ILE A 11 -7.14 -5.93 24.15
CA ILE A 11 -5.77 -6.19 24.61
C ILE A 11 -5.74 -6.08 26.13
N THR A 12 -5.17 -7.09 26.78
CA THR A 12 -4.89 -7.07 28.22
C THR A 12 -3.41 -6.80 28.40
N LEU A 13 -3.06 -5.78 29.18
CA LEU A 13 -1.68 -5.38 29.44
C LEU A 13 -1.40 -5.39 30.95
N PRO A 14 -0.16 -5.71 31.37
CA PRO A 14 0.30 -5.44 32.72
C PRO A 14 0.16 -3.95 33.07
N ASN A 15 -0.13 -3.64 34.33
CA ASN A 15 -0.47 -2.30 34.77
C ASN A 15 0.62 -1.26 34.44
N GLU A 16 1.89 -1.61 34.67
CA GLU A 16 3.04 -0.73 34.37
C GLU A 16 3.12 -0.38 32.88
N LEU A 17 2.94 -1.37 32.01
CA LEU A 17 2.97 -1.18 30.56
C LEU A 17 1.78 -0.34 30.10
N TYR A 18 0.59 -0.58 30.67
CA TYR A 18 -0.59 0.24 30.42
C TYR A 18 -0.36 1.71 30.77
N MET A 19 0.21 2.00 31.95
CA MET A 19 0.50 3.36 32.39
C MET A 19 1.53 4.05 31.51
N HIS A 20 2.58 3.33 31.10
CA HIS A 20 3.57 3.86 30.16
C HIS A 20 2.97 4.22 28.80
N LEU A 21 2.13 3.33 28.25
CA LEU A 21 1.42 3.55 27.00
C LEU A 21 0.47 4.74 27.08
N LYS A 22 -0.30 4.81 28.17
CA LYS A 22 -1.24 5.92 28.43
C LYS A 22 -0.50 7.26 28.50
N SER A 23 0.60 7.33 29.24
CA SER A 23 1.40 8.55 29.34
C SER A 23 1.98 8.99 27.98
N LYS A 24 2.43 8.05 27.15
CA LYS A 24 2.89 8.36 25.78
C LYS A 24 1.76 8.86 24.88
N ALA A 25 0.59 8.24 24.95
CA ALA A 25 -0.59 8.67 24.21
C ALA A 25 -1.01 10.09 24.59
N GLU A 26 -1.08 10.37 25.90
CA GLU A 26 -1.44 11.70 26.44
C GLU A 26 -0.43 12.79 26.04
N LYS A 27 0.87 12.49 26.05
CA LYS A 27 1.92 13.42 25.56
C LYS A 27 1.71 13.84 24.10
N LEU A 28 1.08 12.99 23.30
CA LEU A 28 0.76 13.26 21.91
C LEU A 28 -0.67 13.81 21.72
N GLY A 29 -1.40 14.05 22.81
CA GLY A 29 -2.80 14.47 22.77
C GLY A 29 -3.75 13.39 22.21
N LEU A 30 -3.33 12.12 22.24
CA LEU A 30 -4.09 11.00 21.69
C LEU A 30 -4.74 10.18 22.80
N ASN A 31 -5.90 9.61 22.50
CA ASN A 31 -6.43 8.52 23.32
C ASN A 31 -5.68 7.20 23.02
N MET A 32 -5.84 6.21 23.90
CA MET A 32 -5.16 4.93 23.79
C MET A 32 -5.44 4.19 22.47
N ALA A 33 -6.68 4.20 21.99
CA ALA A 33 -7.05 3.52 20.75
C ALA A 33 -6.37 4.16 19.52
N SER A 34 -6.36 5.49 19.46
CA SER A 34 -5.69 6.25 18.41
C SER A 34 -4.17 6.05 18.44
N TYR A 35 -3.59 5.99 19.63
CA TYR A 35 -2.15 5.71 19.77
C TYR A 35 -1.80 4.29 19.30
N ILE A 36 -2.60 3.27 19.67
CA ILE A 36 -2.41 1.89 19.18
C ILE A 36 -2.56 1.83 17.67
N LYS A 37 -3.57 2.51 17.09
CA LYS A 37 -3.73 2.59 15.63
C LYS A 37 -2.49 3.19 14.96
N ASN A 38 -1.93 4.25 15.53
CA ASN A 38 -0.69 4.86 15.03
C ASN A 38 0.49 3.88 15.08
N LEU A 39 0.63 3.10 16.17
CA LEU A 39 1.68 2.07 16.26
C LEU A 39 1.55 1.02 15.15
N VAL A 40 0.33 0.50 14.92
CA VAL A 40 0.07 -0.47 13.85
C VAL A 40 0.39 0.12 12.48
N ILE A 41 -0.02 1.37 12.21
CA ILE A 41 0.28 2.04 10.94
C ILE A 41 1.80 2.19 10.76
N ASN A 42 2.53 2.55 11.82
CA ASN A 42 3.97 2.73 11.73
C ASN A 42 4.73 1.42 11.59
N ASP A 43 4.20 0.31 12.13
CA ASP A 43 4.72 -1.03 11.93
C ASP A 43 4.61 -1.47 10.46
N VAL A 44 3.45 -1.22 9.82
CA VAL A 44 3.24 -1.57 8.41
C VAL A 44 3.81 -0.54 7.41
N LYS A 45 4.18 0.66 7.86
CA LYS A 45 4.63 1.77 6.99
C LYS A 45 5.95 1.50 6.24
N GLY A 46 6.65 0.42 6.57
CA GLY A 46 7.84 -0.05 5.85
C GLY A 46 7.73 -1.48 5.31
N VAL A 47 6.56 -2.11 5.45
CA VAL A 47 6.29 -3.38 4.77
C VAL A 47 6.00 -3.02 3.33
N ASP A 48 7.02 -3.16 2.47
CA ASP A 48 6.84 -3.09 1.02
C ASP A 48 5.59 -3.89 0.68
N ILE A 49 4.63 -3.26 0.00
CA ILE A 49 3.51 -3.96 -0.63
C ILE A 49 4.13 -5.18 -1.30
N PRO A 50 3.63 -6.42 -1.07
CA PRO A 50 4.30 -7.61 -1.55
C PRO A 50 4.58 -7.47 -3.04
N PHE A 51 5.86 -7.27 -3.38
CA PHE A 51 6.30 -7.23 -4.76
C PHE A 51 6.30 -8.67 -5.25
N PHE A 52 5.24 -9.05 -5.93
CA PHE A 52 5.18 -10.36 -6.58
C PHE A 52 6.16 -10.37 -7.74
N LYS A 53 7.08 -11.33 -7.74
CA LYS A 53 7.93 -11.56 -8.91
C LYS A 53 7.05 -11.85 -10.11
N MET A 54 7.19 -11.04 -11.16
CA MET A 54 6.47 -11.24 -12.41
C MET A 54 6.81 -12.62 -12.99
N SER A 55 5.85 -13.30 -13.63
CA SER A 55 6.16 -14.57 -14.31
C SER A 55 7.16 -14.33 -15.45
N GLU A 56 8.02 -15.32 -15.73
CA GLU A 56 9.06 -15.17 -16.77
C GLU A 56 8.49 -14.74 -18.13
N VAL A 57 7.29 -15.21 -18.46
CA VAL A 57 6.57 -14.85 -19.69
C VAL A 57 6.23 -13.36 -19.70
N ARG A 58 5.66 -12.85 -18.61
CA ARG A 58 5.25 -11.45 -18.49
C ARG A 58 6.48 -10.53 -18.43
N GLU A 59 7.54 -10.94 -17.75
CA GLU A 59 8.80 -10.20 -17.68
C GLU A 59 9.42 -10.03 -19.07
N LYS A 60 9.49 -11.10 -19.87
CA LYS A 60 9.98 -11.04 -21.26
C LYS A 60 9.14 -10.10 -22.13
N ILE A 61 7.81 -10.13 -21.99
CA ILE A 61 6.91 -9.23 -22.74
C ILE A 61 7.15 -7.78 -22.33
N ALA A 62 7.24 -7.51 -21.03
CA ALA A 62 7.49 -6.16 -20.51
C ALA A 62 8.84 -5.60 -21.00
N LEU A 63 9.90 -6.40 -20.91
CA LEU A 63 11.23 -6.03 -21.40
C LEU A 63 11.24 -5.77 -22.91
N LYS A 64 10.51 -6.59 -23.68
CA LYS A 64 10.35 -6.39 -25.13
C LYS A 64 9.60 -5.08 -25.42
N ALA A 65 8.50 -4.81 -24.71
CA ALA A 65 7.73 -3.58 -24.88
C ALA A 65 8.56 -2.33 -24.58
N ILE A 66 9.37 -2.35 -23.52
CA ILE A 66 10.30 -1.25 -23.21
C ILE A 66 11.33 -1.07 -24.34
N LYS A 67 11.87 -2.16 -24.89
CA LYS A 67 12.82 -2.11 -26.01
C LYS A 67 12.17 -1.57 -27.28
N ASP A 68 10.93 -1.98 -27.58
CA ASP A 68 10.18 -1.52 -28.75
C ASP A 68 9.81 -0.04 -28.63
N TYR A 69 9.49 0.44 -27.41
CA TYR A 69 9.31 1.87 -27.13
C TYR A 69 10.60 2.66 -27.38
N LYS A 70 11.72 2.23 -26.79
CA LYS A 70 13.03 2.89 -26.95
C LYS A 70 13.54 2.89 -28.39
N SER A 71 13.17 1.88 -29.19
CA SER A 71 13.53 1.79 -30.61
C SER A 71 12.55 2.49 -31.55
N GLY A 72 11.55 3.21 -31.02
CA GLY A 72 10.62 4.00 -31.82
C GLY A 72 9.59 3.18 -32.60
N LYS A 73 9.42 1.89 -32.28
CA LYS A 73 8.42 1.01 -32.90
C LYS A 73 7.00 1.21 -32.36
N THR A 74 6.83 2.16 -31.44
CA THR A 74 5.54 2.45 -30.81
C THR A 74 4.89 3.65 -31.46
N ARG A 75 3.56 3.60 -31.58
CA ARG A 75 2.75 4.71 -32.08
C ARG A 75 2.32 5.58 -30.91
N VAL A 76 2.58 6.87 -30.99
CA VAL A 76 2.02 7.85 -30.04
C VAL A 76 0.56 8.07 -30.42
N LEU A 77 -0.34 7.83 -29.48
CA LEU A 77 -1.76 8.11 -29.63
C LEU A 77 -2.04 9.46 -28.96
N LYS A 78 -2.69 10.35 -29.69
CA LYS A 78 -3.06 11.69 -29.21
C LYS A 78 -4.44 11.71 -28.55
N ASP A 79 -5.26 10.73 -28.89
CA ASP A 79 -6.64 10.59 -28.44
C ASP A 79 -6.88 9.17 -27.92
N ILE A 80 -7.66 9.06 -26.85
CA ILE A 80 -8.06 7.80 -26.23
C ILE A 80 -9.16 7.14 -27.08
N ASP A 81 -10.00 7.92 -27.76
CA ASP A 81 -11.07 7.39 -28.61
C ASP A 81 -10.48 6.63 -29.81
N ASP A 82 -9.39 7.15 -30.39
CA ASP A 82 -8.62 6.47 -31.44
C ASP A 82 -8.00 5.15 -30.97
N TYR A 83 -7.63 5.04 -29.70
CA TYR A 83 -7.11 3.81 -29.11
C TYR A 83 -8.21 2.75 -28.97
N LEU A 84 -9.37 3.16 -28.43
CA LEU A 84 -10.50 2.27 -28.18
C LEU A 84 -11.16 1.78 -29.47
N ALA A 85 -11.15 2.58 -30.53
CA ALA A 85 -11.67 2.19 -31.84
C ALA A 85 -10.83 1.12 -32.57
N ASN A 86 -9.57 0.91 -32.16
CA ASN A 86 -8.63 -0.01 -32.81
C ASN A 86 -8.14 -1.12 -31.85
N LEU A 87 -8.90 -1.41 -30.80
CA LEU A 87 -8.58 -2.38 -29.76
C LEU A 87 -8.79 -3.84 -30.22
#